data_AF-A0ABD7FYT2-F1
#
_entry.id   AF-A0ABD7FYT2-F1
#
_cell.length_a   1.000
_cell.length_b   1.000
_cell.length_c   1.000
_cell.angle_alpha   90.00
_cell.angle_beta   90.00
_cell.angle_gamma   90.00
#
_symmetry.space_group_name_H-M   'P 1'
#
loop_
_entity.id
_entity.type
_entity.pdbx_description
1 polymer ?
#
loop_
_entity_poly.entity_id
_entity_poly.type
_entity_poly.pdbx_seq_one_letter_code
_entity_poly.pdbx_strand_id
1 'polypeptide(L)'
;MKIYTATHPLEAHMLMQLLHQQGIACELRGEMLFALRGEIPMDSSSAPSLWLQKPEQQTAAQQIIREFLNPPPAECWQCPACGEHHEGQFSACWQCGFSQTAQ
;
A
#
# COMPACT_ATOMS: atom_id res chain seq x y z
N MET A 1 8.61 8.02 15.50
CA MET A 1 9.42 6.78 15.37
C MET A 1 9.40 6.29 13.93
N LYS A 2 10.48 5.73 13.39
CA LYS A 2 10.50 5.21 12.01
C LYS A 2 9.74 3.87 11.94
N ILE A 3 8.81 3.74 10.99
CA ILE A 3 8.00 2.53 10.81
C ILE A 3 8.26 1.80 9.48
N TYR A 4 8.71 2.53 8.46
CA TYR A 4 8.94 1.96 7.14
C TYR A 4 9.98 2.79 6.38
N THR A 5 10.78 2.12 5.55
CA THR A 5 11.73 2.76 4.63
C THR A 5 11.36 2.31 3.24
N ALA A 6 10.92 3.24 2.41
CA ALA A 6 10.46 2.97 1.05
C ALA A 6 11.64 2.89 0.08
N THR A 7 11.45 2.15 -1.00
CA THR A 7 12.45 2.07 -2.07
C THR A 7 12.36 3.28 -2.99
N HIS A 8 11.15 3.83 -3.14
CA HIS A 8 10.86 4.99 -3.99
C HIS A 8 9.98 6.02 -3.27
N PRO A 9 10.14 7.33 -3.55
CA PRO A 9 9.30 8.37 -2.97
C PRO A 9 7.80 8.19 -3.24
N LEU A 10 7.43 7.67 -4.42
CA LEU A 10 6.04 7.42 -4.79
C LEU A 10 5.38 6.41 -3.86
N GLU A 11 6.05 5.28 -3.60
CA GLU A 11 5.60 4.26 -2.65
C GLU A 11 5.40 4.84 -1.25
N ALA A 12 6.36 5.66 -0.80
CA ALA A 12 6.30 6.32 0.49
C ALA A 12 5.08 7.27 0.60
N HIS A 13 4.79 8.02 -0.46
CA HIS A 13 3.63 8.91 -0.52
C HIS A 13 2.31 8.13 -0.54
N MET A 14 2.22 7.05 -1.32
CA MET A 14 1.01 6.20 -1.35
C MET A 14 0.70 5.64 0.05
N LEU A 15 1.70 5.09 0.73
CA LEU A 15 1.56 4.60 2.09
C LEU A 15 1.22 5.71 3.09
N MET A 16 1.83 6.89 2.99
CA MET A 16 1.51 8.04 3.84
C MET A 16 0.04 8.44 3.72
N GLN A 17 -0.46 8.55 2.48
CA GLN A 17 -1.86 8.88 2.24
C GLN A 17 -2.82 7.80 2.77
N LEU A 18 -2.50 6.51 2.56
CA LEU A 18 -3.28 5.41 3.08
C LEU A 18 -3.35 5.42 4.62
N LEU A 19 -2.22 5.66 5.28
CA LEU A 19 -2.16 5.80 6.73
C LEU A 19 -3.00 7.00 7.22
N HIS A 20 -2.91 8.15 6.55
CA HIS A 20 -3.71 9.33 6.88
C HIS A 20 -5.22 9.09 6.71
N GLN A 21 -5.64 8.38 5.66
CA GLN A 21 -7.05 7.99 5.45
C GLN A 21 -7.58 7.12 6.59
N GLN A 22 -6.72 6.31 7.21
CA GLN A 22 -7.04 5.49 8.38
C GLN A 22 -6.85 6.25 9.72
N GLY A 23 -6.66 7.58 9.69
CA GLY A 23 -6.50 8.40 10.88
C GLY A 23 -5.13 8.28 11.58
N ILE A 24 -4.13 7.70 10.89
CA ILE A 24 -2.79 7.49 11.43
C ILE A 24 -1.88 8.64 11.03
N ALA A 25 -1.42 9.41 12.02
CA ALA A 25 -0.56 10.57 11.79
C ALA A 25 0.89 10.14 11.56
N CYS A 26 1.34 10.27 10.30
CA CYS A 26 2.72 10.03 9.90
C CYS A 26 3.29 11.17 9.05
N GLU A 27 4.61 11.21 8.96
CA GLU A 27 5.38 12.15 8.15
C GLU A 27 6.41 11.41 7.29
N LEU A 28 6.71 11.97 6.13
CA LEU A 28 7.76 11.48 5.24
C LEU A 28 9.05 12.25 5.50
N ARG A 29 10.16 11.54 5.65
CA ARG A 29 11.51 12.12 5.83
C ARG A 29 12.47 11.53 4.81
N GLY A 30 13.44 12.33 4.35
CA GLY A 30 14.48 11.87 3.41
C GLY A 30 14.10 11.93 1.92
N GLU A 31 12.87 12.36 1.58
CA GLU A 31 12.44 12.47 0.17
C GLU A 31 13.28 13.47 -0.64
N MET A 32 13.68 14.58 -0.03
CA MET A 32 14.47 15.62 -0.70
C MET A 32 15.91 15.14 -0.97
N LEU A 33 16.45 14.26 -0.12
CA LEU A 33 17.75 13.65 -0.32
C LEU A 33 17.73 12.62 -1.46
N PHE A 34 16.59 11.94 -1.66
CA PHE A 34 16.40 11.06 -2.80
C PHE A 34 16.47 11.82 -4.15
N ALA A 35 16.09 13.10 -4.20
CA ALA A 35 16.22 13.91 -5.41
C ALA A 35 17.69 14.22 -5.79
N LEU A 36 18.63 14.06 -4.85
CA LEU A 36 20.07 14.25 -5.05
C LEU A 36 20.81 12.93 -5.29
N ARG A 37 20.06 11.85 -5.57
CA ARG A 37 20.59 10.50 -5.80
C ARG A 37 21.53 10.49 -7.01
N GLY A 38 22.83 10.41 -6.74
CA GLY A 38 23.90 10.52 -7.74
C GLY A 38 25.05 11.41 -7.27
N GLU A 39 24.76 12.45 -6.47
CA GLU A 39 25.77 13.35 -5.89
C GLU A 39 26.02 13.10 -4.39
N ILE A 40 25.14 12.34 -3.74
CA ILE A 40 25.23 11.96 -2.33
C ILE A 40 25.35 10.43 -2.21
N PRO A 41 26.13 9.91 -1.22
CA PRO A 41 26.20 8.48 -0.94
C PRO A 41 24.81 7.84 -0.80
N MET A 42 24.59 6.74 -1.52
CA MET A 42 23.34 5.98 -1.48
C MET A 42 23.29 5.09 -0.23
N ASP A 43 23.20 5.71 0.94
CA ASP A 43 23.01 5.01 2.20
C ASP A 43 21.54 5.04 2.66
N SER A 44 21.24 4.23 3.67
CA SER A 44 19.90 4.12 4.27
C SER A 44 19.40 5.41 4.94
N SER A 45 20.25 6.44 5.07
CA SER A 45 19.87 7.73 5.66
C SER A 45 19.26 8.69 4.63
N SER A 46 19.54 8.47 3.34
CA SER A 46 18.97 9.22 2.21
C SER A 46 17.65 8.63 1.67
N ALA A 47 17.25 7.45 2.15
CA ALA A 47 16.06 6.76 1.66
C ALA A 47 14.77 7.36 2.25
N PRO A 48 13.71 7.56 1.42
CA PRO A 48 12.43 8.07 1.88
C PRO A 48 11.84 7.13 2.95
N SER A 49 11.56 7.68 4.12
CA SER A 49 11.17 6.91 5.30
C SER A 49 9.93 7.49 5.95
N LEU A 50 9.00 6.62 6.35
CA LEU A 50 7.79 6.99 7.09
C LEU A 50 8.03 6.96 8.59
N TRP A 51 7.64 8.05 9.25
CA TRP A 51 7.76 8.22 10.68
C TRP A 51 6.39 8.48 11.31
N LEU A 52 6.04 7.70 12.33
CA LEU A 52 4.85 7.95 13.14
C LEU A 52 5.09 9.08 14.12
N GLN A 53 4.06 9.91 14.26
CA GLN A 53 3.97 10.93 15.30
C GLN A 53 3.56 10.30 16.64
N LYS A 54 2.61 9.36 16.62
CA LYS A 54 2.08 8.69 17.83
C LYS A 54 2.56 7.23 17.90
N PRO A 55 3.39 6.86 18.89
CA PRO A 55 3.85 5.50 19.10
C PRO A 55 2.72 4.47 19.25
N GLU A 56 1.60 4.87 19.84
CA GLU A 56 0.43 4.01 20.09
C GLU A 56 -0.19 3.45 18.81
N GLN A 57 0.00 4.13 17.68
CA GLN A 57 -0.55 3.72 16.38
C GLN A 57 0.39 2.77 15.62
N GLN A 58 1.52 2.36 16.22
CA GLN A 58 2.53 1.53 15.57
C GLN A 58 1.95 0.23 15.02
N THR A 59 1.18 -0.50 15.82
CA THR A 59 0.61 -1.79 15.42
C THR A 59 -0.33 -1.66 14.23
N ALA A 60 -1.25 -0.69 14.28
CA ALA A 60 -2.18 -0.41 13.20
C ALA A 60 -1.45 0.03 11.91
N ALA A 61 -0.44 0.90 12.05
CA ALA A 61 0.35 1.36 10.91
C ALA A 61 1.13 0.22 10.25
N GLN A 62 1.74 -0.66 11.04
CA GLN A 62 2.48 -1.82 10.54
C GLN A 62 1.55 -2.82 9.83
N GLN A 63 0.33 -3.00 10.32
CA GLN A 63 -0.65 -3.85 9.65
C GLN A 63 -1.00 -3.29 8.26
N ILE A 64 -1.32 -2.00 8.16
CA ILE A 64 -1.65 -1.35 6.89
C ILE A 64 -0.46 -1.42 5.91
N ILE A 65 0.76 -1.17 6.38
CA ILE A 65 1.97 -1.31 5.55
C ILE A 65 2.10 -2.74 5.04
N ARG A 66 1.86 -3.74 5.88
CA ARG A 66 1.94 -5.15 5.49
C ARG A 66 0.91 -5.52 4.44
N GLU A 67 -0.33 -5.09 4.61
CA GLU A 67 -1.42 -5.32 3.64
C GLU A 67 -1.14 -4.61 2.32
N PHE A 68 -0.56 -3.41 2.35
CA PHE A 68 -0.15 -2.70 1.13
C PHE A 68 0.96 -3.43 0.36
N LEU A 69 1.98 -3.93 1.07
CA LEU A 69 3.13 -4.62 0.46
C LEU A 69 2.81 -6.04 0.02
N ASN A 70 1.89 -6.69 0.71
CA ASN A 70 1.46 -8.05 0.43
C ASN A 70 -0.06 -8.12 0.55
N PRO A 71 -0.79 -7.62 -0.47
CA PRO A 71 -2.24 -7.65 -0.45
C PRO A 71 -2.74 -9.09 -0.29
N PRO A 72 -3.77 -9.31 0.53
CA PRO A 72 -4.34 -10.65 0.64
C PRO A 72 -4.82 -11.14 -0.73
N PRO A 73 -4.71 -12.44 -1.02
CA PRO A 73 -5.25 -12.98 -2.25
C PRO A 73 -6.74 -12.70 -2.30
N ALA A 74 -7.20 -12.13 -3.40
CA ALA A 74 -8.62 -11.88 -3.59
C ALA A 74 -9.36 -13.21 -3.75
N GLU A 75 -10.48 -13.38 -3.04
CA GLU A 75 -11.23 -14.63 -3.02
C GLU A 75 -11.78 -14.98 -4.40
N CYS A 76 -11.52 -16.20 -4.88
CA CYS A 76 -12.13 -16.69 -6.10
C CYS A 76 -13.65 -16.72 -5.97
N TRP A 77 -14.34 -16.41 -7.07
CA TRP A 77 -15.80 -16.40 -7.12
C TRP A 77 -16.29 -17.20 -8.32
N GLN A 78 -17.53 -17.68 -8.20
CA GLN A 78 -18.22 -18.33 -9.30
C GLN A 78 -19.31 -17.40 -9.81
N CYS A 79 -19.38 -17.23 -11.13
CA CYS A 79 -20.39 -16.39 -11.75
C CYS A 79 -21.79 -16.95 -11.48
N PRO A 80 -22.69 -16.20 -10.83
CA PRO A 80 -24.04 -16.69 -10.53
C PRO A 80 -24.92 -16.81 -11.78
N ALA A 81 -24.54 -16.17 -12.90
CA ALA A 81 -25.30 -16.19 -14.15
C ALA A 81 -24.93 -17.37 -15.08
N CYS A 82 -23.65 -17.75 -15.15
CA CYS A 82 -23.19 -18.79 -16.09
C CYS A 82 -22.35 -19.91 -15.45
N GLY A 83 -22.01 -19.81 -14.16
CA GLY A 83 -21.25 -20.83 -13.43
C GLY A 83 -19.73 -20.83 -13.65
N GLU A 84 -19.19 -19.84 -14.38
CA GLU A 84 -17.76 -19.71 -14.66
C GLU A 84 -16.96 -19.35 -13.39
N HIS A 85 -15.74 -19.87 -13.23
CA HIS A 85 -14.91 -19.56 -12.07
C HIS A 85 -13.92 -18.44 -12.39
N HIS A 86 -13.78 -17.51 -11.45
CA HIS A 86 -12.93 -16.33 -11.56
C HIS A 86 -12.07 -16.16 -10.33
N GLU A 87 -10.87 -15.63 -10.54
CA GLU A 87 -10.02 -15.13 -9.45
C GLU A 87 -10.60 -13.82 -8.90
N GLY A 88 -10.41 -13.54 -7.60
CA GLY A 88 -11.04 -12.40 -6.94
C GLY A 88 -10.61 -11.01 -7.43
N GLN A 89 -9.56 -10.94 -8.24
CA GLN A 89 -9.12 -9.71 -8.91
C GLN A 89 -10.11 -9.25 -10.00
N PHE A 90 -10.95 -10.15 -10.51
CA PHE A 90 -11.93 -9.83 -11.54
C PHE A 90 -13.26 -9.41 -10.91
N SER A 91 -13.78 -8.28 -11.35
CA SER A 91 -15.12 -7.80 -10.96
C SER A 91 -16.20 -8.13 -11.99
N ALA A 92 -15.83 -8.70 -13.14
CA ALA A 92 -16.77 -9.03 -14.22
C ALA A 92 -16.47 -10.39 -14.84
N CYS A 93 -17.53 -11.10 -15.20
CA CYS A 93 -17.46 -12.39 -15.88
C CYS A 93 -17.19 -12.16 -17.36
N TRP A 94 -16.09 -12.71 -17.87
CA TRP A 94 -15.74 -12.65 -19.29
C TRP A 94 -16.70 -13.42 -20.23
N GLN A 95 -17.47 -14.36 -19.69
CA GLN A 95 -18.28 -15.30 -20.46
C GLN A 95 -19.68 -14.75 -20.69
N CYS A 96 -20.27 -14.08 -19.70
CA CYS A 96 -21.64 -13.55 -19.77
C CYS A 96 -21.75 -12.04 -19.49
N GLY A 97 -20.67 -11.39 -19.07
CA GLY A 97 -20.66 -9.95 -18.76
C GLY A 97 -21.23 -9.58 -17.38
N PHE A 98 -21.61 -10.55 -16.55
CA PHE A 98 -22.08 -10.26 -15.19
C PHE A 98 -21.01 -9.55 -14.36
N SER A 99 -21.32 -8.39 -13.77
CA SER A 99 -20.43 -7.67 -12.86
C SER A 99 -20.82 -7.93 -11.41
N GLN A 100 -19.87 -8.40 -10.60
CA GLN A 100 -20.06 -8.45 -9.15
C GLN A 100 -19.81 -7.05 -8.58
N THR A 101 -20.79 -6.52 -7.87
CA THR A 101 -20.60 -5.31 -7.08
C THR A 101 -19.95 -5.74 -5.78
N ALA A 102 -18.63 -5.54 -5.65
CA ALA A 102 -18.00 -5.58 -4.34
C ALA A 102 -18.57 -4.40 -3.53
N GLN A 103 -19.35 -4.72 -2.49
CA GLN A 103 -20.06 -3.76 -1.65
C GLN A 103 -19.22 -3.41 -0.44
#